data_AF-A0A9P8UWM7-F1
#
_entry.id   AF-A0A9P8UWM7-F1
#
_cell.length_a   1.000
_cell.length_b   1.000
_cell.length_c   1.000
_cell.angle_alpha   90.00
_cell.angle_beta   90.00
_cell.angle_gamma   90.00
#
_symmetry.space_group_name_H-M   'P 1'
#
loop_
_entity.id
_entity.type
_entity.pdbx_description
1 polymer ?
#
loop_
_entity_poly.entity_id
_entity_poly.type
_entity_poly.pdbx_seq_one_letter_code
_entity_poly.pdbx_strand_id
1 'polypeptide(L)' 'IKRPMNAFMLYRKGWQNRIKEMQSNENHQGVSRVAGDGWALEPEHIRNQFNKWSEVERDMHAQAFPNYKFKPQK' A
#
# COMPACT_ATOMS: atom_id res chain seq x y z
N ILE A 1 12.86 4.79 9.99
CA ILE A 1 12.43 5.07 8.60
C ILE A 1 11.39 4.03 8.20
N LYS A 2 10.18 4.48 7.84
CA LYS A 2 9.07 3.59 7.46
C LYS A 2 9.37 2.94 6.11
N ARG A 3 8.94 1.70 5.90
CA ARG A 3 9.20 0.97 4.65
C ARG A 3 8.54 1.71 3.47
N PRO A 4 9.16 1.73 2.27
CA PRO A 4 8.47 2.16 1.07
C PRO A 4 7.26 1.25 0.83
N MET A 5 6.14 1.87 0.45
CA MET A 5 4.90 1.14 0.22
C MET A 5 4.93 0.49 -1.17
N ASN A 6 4.61 -0.80 -1.24
CA ASN A 6 4.39 -1.47 -2.52
C ASN A 6 3.04 -1.03 -3.13
N ALA A 7 2.77 -1.42 -4.38
CA ALA A 7 1.55 -1.07 -5.09
C ALA A 7 0.26 -1.36 -4.29
N PHE A 8 0.19 -2.55 -3.67
CA PHE A 8 -0.95 -2.93 -2.84
C PHE A 8 -1.08 -2.08 -1.57
N MET A 9 0.01 -1.75 -0.90
CA MET A 9 0.00 -0.91 0.29
C MET A 9 -0.40 0.53 -0.04
N LEU A 10 -0.02 1.06 -1.20
CA LEU A 10 -0.50 2.34 -1.72
C LEU A 10 -2.01 2.31 -1.98
N TYR A 11 -2.48 1.29 -2.70
CA TYR A 11 -3.90 1.08 -2.97
C TYR A 11 -4.71 0.99 -1.67
N ARG A 12 -4.29 0.13 -0.74
CA ARG A 12 -4.92 -0.02 0.58
C ARG A 12 -4.93 1.29 1.36
N LYS A 13 -3.87 2.09 1.33
CA LYS A 13 -3.82 3.37 2.05
C LYS A 13 -4.85 4.38 1.54
N GLY A 14 -5.10 4.40 0.23
CA GLY A 14 -6.16 5.23 -0.35
C GLY A 14 -7.56 4.71 -0.02
N TRP A 15 -7.75 3.39 -0.13
CA TRP A 15 -9.05 2.76 0.06
C TRP A 15 -9.44 2.49 1.52
N GLN A 16 -8.50 2.45 2.46
CA GLN A 16 -8.80 2.13 3.85
C GLN A 16 -9.83 3.09 4.46
N ASN A 17 -9.80 4.37 4.09
CA ASN A 17 -10.75 5.36 4.60
C ASN A 17 -12.15 5.05 4.07
N ARG A 18 -12.24 4.75 2.78
CA ARG A 18 -13.51 4.37 2.15
C ARG A 18 -14.06 3.06 2.71
N ILE A 19 -13.21 2.06 2.93
CA ILE A 19 -13.63 0.77 3.51
C ILE A 19 -14.04 0.96 4.97
N LYS A 20 -13.36 1.82 5.73
CA LYS A 20 -13.76 2.18 7.10
C LYS A 20 -15.09 2.94 7.15
N GLU A 21 -15.39 3.78 6.16
CA GLU A 21 -16.73 4.40 6.07
C GLU A 21 -17.83 3.35 5.84
N MET A 22 -17.54 2.33 5.03
CA MET A 22 -18.49 1.25 4.74
C MET A 22 -18.59 0.23 5.87
N GLN A 23 -17.50 -0.03 6.59
CA GLN A 23 -17.46 -0.90 7.77
C GLN A 23 -17.43 -0.07 9.05
N SER A 24 -18.57 0.00 9.75
CA SER A 24 -18.67 0.63 11.07
C SER A 24 -17.75 0.02 12.15
N ASN A 25 -17.06 -1.09 11.85
CA ASN A 25 -16.06 -1.69 12.71
C ASN A 25 -14.65 -1.40 12.15
N GLU A 26 -13.81 -0.76 12.95
CA GLU A 26 -12.40 -0.44 12.64
C GLU A 26 -11.48 -1.69 12.64
N ASN A 27 -11.98 -2.84 12.22
CA ASN A 27 -11.18 -4.05 12.23
C ASN A 27 -10.24 -4.06 11.02
N HIS A 28 -8.94 -3.85 11.26
CA HIS A 28 -7.90 -3.84 10.22
C HIS A 28 -7.85 -5.13 9.37
N GLN A 29 -8.33 -6.25 9.93
CA GLN A 29 -8.46 -7.52 9.20
C GLN A 29 -9.51 -7.41 8.10
N GLY A 30 -10.67 -6.82 8.39
CA GLY A 30 -11.75 -6.60 7.42
C GLY A 30 -11.30 -5.69 6.28
N VAL A 31 -10.62 -4.59 6.62
CA VAL A 31 -10.07 -3.66 5.62
C VAL A 31 -9.07 -4.35 4.69
N SER A 32 -8.21 -5.21 5.23
CA SER A 32 -7.23 -5.94 4.41
C SER A 32 -7.90 -6.90 3.44
N ARG A 33 -8.97 -7.57 3.89
CA ARG A 33 -9.73 -8.51 3.07
C ARG A 33 -10.44 -7.80 1.92
N VAL A 34 -11.21 -6.76 2.23
CA VAL A 34 -11.94 -5.97 1.22
C VAL A 34 -10.98 -5.28 0.24
N ALA A 35 -9.87 -4.72 0.73
CA ALA A 35 -8.86 -4.13 -0.15
C ALA A 35 -8.18 -5.17 -1.05
N GLY A 36 -7.95 -6.39 -0.53
CA GLY A 36 -7.40 -7.50 -1.31
C GLY A 36 -8.34 -7.95 -2.43
N ASP A 37 -9.62 -8.12 -2.10
CA ASP A 37 -10.65 -8.50 -3.06
C ASP A 37 -10.82 -7.41 -4.14
N GLY A 38 -10.88 -6.14 -3.74
CA GLY A 38 -10.93 -5.00 -4.66
C GLY A 38 -9.71 -4.93 -5.58
N TRP A 39 -8.51 -5.10 -5.03
CA TRP A 39 -7.28 -5.07 -5.82
C TRP A 39 -7.20 -6.16 -6.91
N ALA A 40 -7.76 -7.34 -6.63
CA ALA A 40 -7.83 -8.42 -7.63
C ALA A 40 -8.84 -8.13 -8.74
N LEU A 41 -9.89 -7.36 -8.45
CA LEU A 41 -10.94 -6.96 -9.39
C LEU A 41 -10.59 -5.71 -10.20
N GLU A 42 -9.68 -4.86 -9.70
CA GLU A 42 -9.26 -3.65 -10.39
C GLU A 42 -8.60 -3.97 -11.75
N PRO A 43 -8.86 -3.16 -12.78
CA PRO A 43 -8.33 -3.38 -14.10
C PRO A 43 -6.81 -3.19 -14.14
N GLU A 44 -6.17 -3.84 -15.11
CA GLU A 44 -4.71 -3.89 -15.22
C GLU A 44 -4.06 -2.51 -15.31
N HIS A 45 -4.70 -1.55 -15.96
CA HIS A 45 -4.17 -0.18 -16.06
C HIS A 45 -4.01 0.48 -14.68
N ILE A 46 -4.95 0.26 -13.75
CA ILE A 46 -4.88 0.77 -12.38
C ILE A 46 -3.73 0.07 -11.64
N ARG A 47 -3.67 -1.27 -11.74
CA ARG A 47 -2.59 -2.05 -11.09
C ARG A 47 -1.21 -1.62 -11.59
N ASN A 48 -1.07 -1.39 -12.89
CA ASN A 48 0.16 -0.88 -13.50
C ASN A 48 0.50 0.55 -13.05
N GLN A 49 -0.49 1.42 -12.87
CA GLN A 49 -0.27 2.77 -12.35
C GLN A 49 0.25 2.73 -10.90
N PHE A 50 -0.36 1.91 -10.04
CA PHE A 50 0.12 1.72 -8.66
C PHE A 50 1.49 1.04 -8.61
N ASN A 51 1.81 0.13 -9.53
CA ASN A 51 3.15 -0.44 -9.67
C ASN A 51 4.18 0.65 -9.99
N LYS A 52 3.92 1.50 -10.98
CA LYS A 52 4.78 2.65 -11.33
C LYS A 52 4.97 3.58 -10.13
N TRP A 53 3.91 3.92 -9.41
CA TRP A 53 4.02 4.74 -8.20
C TRP A 53 4.84 4.06 -7.11
N SER A 54 4.73 2.75 -6.95
CA SER A 54 5.53 2.01 -5.97
C SER A 54 7.01 1.96 -6.31
N GLU A 55 7.36 1.92 -7.60
CA GLU A 55 8.74 2.04 -8.08
C GLU A 55 9.29 3.44 -7.78
N VAL A 56 8.53 4.49 -8.12
CA VAL A 56 8.90 5.88 -7.80
C VAL A 56 9.11 6.07 -6.30
N GLU A 57 8.19 5.56 -5.48
CA GLU A 57 8.28 5.69 -4.01
C GLU A 57 9.50 4.94 -3.47
N ARG A 58 9.81 3.75 -4.01
CA ARG A 58 11.03 3.00 -3.66
C ARG A 58 12.28 3.78 -4.01
N ASP A 59 12.33 4.35 -5.20
CA ASP A 59 13.50 5.05 -5.72
C ASP A 59 13.70 6.38 -4.99
N MET A 60 12.62 7.15 -4.76
CA MET A 60 12.62 8.36 -3.93
C MET A 60 13.03 8.05 -2.49
N HIS A 61 12.56 6.94 -1.92
CA HIS A 61 12.98 6.53 -0.59
C HIS A 61 14.46 6.15 -0.54
N ALA A 62 14.97 5.47 -1.57
CA ALA A 62 16.39 5.14 -1.67
C ALA A 62 17.26 6.41 -1.80
N GLN A 63 16.80 7.40 -2.56
CA GLN A 63 17.47 8.70 -2.69
C GLN A 63 17.40 9.53 -1.39
N ALA A 64 16.24 9.57 -0.73
CA ALA A 64 16.04 10.31 0.51
C ALA A 64 16.75 9.66 1.71
N PHE A 65 16.88 8.33 1.70
CA PHE A 65 17.52 7.56 2.76
C PHE A 65 18.56 6.58 2.19
N PRO A 66 19.70 7.07 1.69
CA PRO A 66 20.75 6.22 1.10
C PRO A 66 21.37 5.26 2.12
N ASN A 67 21.32 5.60 3.40
CA ASN A 67 21.79 4.75 4.51
C ASN A 67 20.68 3.88 5.13
N TYR A 68 19.49 3.81 4.52
CA TYR A 68 18.41 2.97 5.04
C TYR A 68 18.75 1.50 4.84
N LYS A 69 19.03 0.81 5.95
CA LYS A 69 19.17 -0.64 5.99
C LYS A 69 18.06 -1.22 6.83
N PHE A 70 17.20 -2.02 6.22
CA PHE A 70 16.15 -2.74 6.94
C PHE A 70 16.81 -3.73 7.90
N LYS A 71 16.71 -3.43 9.20
CA LYS A 71 17.05 -4.37 10.26
C LYS A 71 15.71 -4.80 10.88
N PRO A 72 15.22 -6.03 10.63
CA PRO A 72 14.07 -6.54 11.36
C PRO A 72 14.48 -6.63 12.84
N GLN A 73 13.81 -5.86 13.72
CA GLN A 73 13.89 -6.11 15.16
C GLN A 73 13.16 -7.43 15.41
N LYS A 74 13.91 -8.42 15.91
CA LYS A 74 13.39 -9.69 16.40
C LYS A 74 12.77 -9.49 17.77
#